data_AF-A0A367LXN2-F1
#
_entry.id   AF-A0A367LXN2-F1
#
_cell.length_a   1.000
_cell.length_b   1.000
_cell.length_c   1.000
_cell.angle_alpha   90.00
_cell.angle_beta   90.00
_cell.angle_gamma   90.00
#
_symmetry.space_group_name_H-M   'P 1'
#
loop_
_entity.id
_entity.type
_entity.pdbx_description
1 polymer ?
#
loop_
_entity_poly.entity_id
_entity_poly.type
_entity_poly.pdbx_seq_one_letter_code
_entity_poly.pdbx_strand_id
1 'polypeptide(L)' 'PSPKAGEEGEDTRAKDEVWQRQQEFKAATQVFIDAMNRLQDNTRQATPTPDGVRKDFAAVEDACEACHKKFRAL' A
#
# COMPACT_ATOMS: atom_id res chain seq x y z
N PRO A 1 10.38 9.12 21.29
CA PRO A 1 10.54 10.09 20.18
C PRO A 1 10.44 9.37 18.83
N SER A 2 9.48 9.74 17.99
CA SER A 2 9.46 9.29 16.59
C SER A 2 10.66 9.90 15.86
N PRO A 3 11.35 9.16 14.98
CA PRO A 3 12.46 9.72 14.22
C PRO A 3 11.95 10.88 13.37
N LYS A 4 12.75 11.95 13.29
CA LYS A 4 12.46 13.06 12.38
C LYS A 4 12.77 12.60 10.96
N ALA A 5 11.91 12.98 10.02
CA ALA A 5 12.21 12.83 8.61
C ALA A 5 13.52 13.57 8.30
N GLY A 6 14.50 12.84 7.76
CA GLY A 6 15.78 13.42 7.35
C GLY A 6 16.88 13.52 8.40
N GLU A 7 16.84 12.77 9.52
CA GLU A 7 18.09 12.52 10.24
C GLU A 7 19.00 11.66 9.36
N GLU A 8 20.12 12.26 8.96
CA GLU A 8 21.11 11.82 7.98
C GLU A 8 21.53 10.34 8.19
N GLY A 9 21.21 9.46 7.24
CA GLY A 9 21.73 8.09 7.31
C GLY A 9 21.21 7.04 6.32
N GLU A 10 19.98 7.10 5.81
CA GLU A 10 19.44 6.01 5.00
C GLU A 10 18.66 6.53 3.78
N ASP A 11 18.93 5.93 2.60
CA ASP A 11 18.31 6.20 1.29
C ASP A 11 16.79 5.95 1.26
N THR A 12 16.03 6.71 2.04
CA THR A 12 14.58 6.57 2.12
C THR A 12 13.90 7.38 1.02
N ARG A 13 12.95 6.74 0.33
CA ARG A 13 12.02 7.43 -0.58
C ARG A 13 10.67 7.75 0.08
N ALA A 14 10.56 7.62 1.40
CA ALA A 14 9.38 8.08 2.11
C ALA A 14 9.36 9.61 2.12
N LYS A 15 8.24 10.21 1.70
CA LYS A 15 8.05 11.65 1.87
C LYS A 15 7.71 11.99 3.32
N ASP A 16 7.96 13.23 3.73
CA ASP A 16 7.66 13.73 5.08
C ASP A 16 6.18 13.54 5.48
N GLU A 17 5.28 13.54 4.50
CA GLU A 17 3.84 13.32 4.70
C GLU A 17 3.52 12.00 5.40
N VAL A 18 4.40 10.98 5.33
CA VAL A 18 4.25 9.74 6.10
C VAL A 18 4.15 10.05 7.60
N TRP A 19 4.96 10.98 8.10
CA TRP A 19 4.99 11.38 9.51
C TRP A 19 4.03 12.51 9.84
N GLN A 20 3.78 13.42 8.89
CA GLN A 20 2.89 14.57 9.10
C GLN A 20 1.40 14.19 8.99
N ARG A 21 1.07 13.17 8.18
CA ARG A 21 -0.31 12.76 7.85
C ARG A 21 -0.54 11.29 8.18
N GLN A 22 -0.11 10.86 9.36
CA GLN A 22 -0.13 9.45 9.81
C GLN A 22 -1.51 8.79 9.71
N GLN A 23 -2.59 9.53 9.97
CA GLN A 23 -3.95 8.97 9.86
C GLN A 23 -4.31 8.64 8.40
N GLU A 24 -3.90 9.46 7.45
CA GLU A 24 -4.11 9.20 6.03
C GLU A 24 -3.19 8.09 5.51
N PHE A 25 -1.94 8.06 6.00
CA PHE A 25 -1.01 6.97 5.69
C PHE A 25 -1.55 5.63 6.20
N LYS A 26 -2.04 5.59 7.45
CA LYS A 26 -2.69 4.40 8.03
C LYS A 26 -3.91 3.96 7.22
N ALA A 27 -4.73 4.91 6.78
CA ALA A 27 -5.88 4.61 5.93
C ALA A 27 -5.46 4.02 4.58
N ALA A 28 -4.44 4.58 3.93
CA ALA A 28 -3.90 4.03 2.68
C ALA A 28 -3.32 2.62 2.87
N THR A 29 -2.62 2.38 3.97
CA THR A 29 -2.13 1.04 4.34
C THR A 29 -3.27 0.05 4.54
N GLN A 30 -4.36 0.46 5.19
CA GLN A 30 -5.51 -0.43 5.37
C GLN A 30 -6.16 -0.83 4.04
N VAL A 31 -6.29 0.12 3.09
CA VAL A 31 -6.80 -0.17 1.74
C VAL A 31 -5.94 -1.21 1.04
N PHE A 32 -4.61 -1.09 1.12
CA PHE A 32 -3.69 -2.08 0.55
C PHE A 32 -3.85 -3.47 1.21
N ILE A 33 -3.91 -3.52 2.55
CA ILE A 33 -4.09 -4.78 3.29
C ILE A 33 -5.40 -5.46 2.88
N ASP A 34 -6.50 -4.70 2.79
CA ASP A 34 -7.81 -5.24 2.42
C ASP A 34 -7.81 -5.78 0.98
N ALA A 35 -7.14 -5.11 0.04
CA ALA A 35 -6.98 -5.57 -1.34
C ALA A 35 -6.15 -6.87 -1.41
N MET A 36 -5.04 -6.92 -0.66
CA MET A 36 -4.20 -8.12 -0.58
C MET A 36 -4.94 -9.32 0.03
N ASN A 37 -5.73 -9.10 1.08
CA ASN A 37 -6.54 -10.15 1.68
C ASN A 37 -7.57 -10.71 0.69
N ARG A 38 -8.25 -9.85 -0.10
CA ARG A 38 -9.19 -10.29 -1.14
C ARG A 38 -8.50 -11.15 -2.20
N LEU A 39 -7.35 -10.70 -2.70
CA LEU A 39 -6.57 -11.46 -3.67
C LEU A 39 -6.13 -12.81 -3.09
N GLN A 40 -5.66 -12.84 -1.84
CA GLN A 40 -5.27 -14.06 -1.16
C GLN A 40 -6.47 -15.01 -0.98
N ASP A 41 -7.63 -14.51 -0.56
CA ASP A 41 -8.82 -15.32 -0.36
C ASP A 41 -9.32 -15.91 -1.68
N ASN A 42 -9.34 -15.11 -2.74
CA ASN A 42 -9.71 -15.57 -4.08
C ASN A 42 -8.78 -16.66 -4.61
N THR A 43 -7.46 -16.45 -4.51
CA THR A 43 -6.47 -17.44 -4.96
C THR A 43 -6.47 -18.74 -4.15
N ARG A 44 -7.03 -18.73 -2.93
CA ARG A 44 -7.19 -19.92 -2.07
C ARG A 44 -8.51 -20.67 -2.27
N GLN A 45 -9.42 -20.16 -3.10
CA GLN A 45 -10.65 -20.89 -3.40
C GLN A 45 -10.35 -22.23 -4.08
N ALA A 46 -11.29 -23.18 -4.01
CA ALA A 46 -11.13 -24.50 -4.64
C ALA A 46 -10.97 -24.40 -6.17
N THR A 47 -11.47 -23.34 -6.79
CA THR A 47 -11.36 -23.09 -8.24
C THR A 47 -11.30 -21.59 -8.52
N PRO A 48 -10.13 -20.94 -8.36
CA PRO A 48 -9.96 -19.54 -8.72
C PRO A 48 -10.10 -19.37 -10.23
N THR A 49 -10.66 -18.23 -10.66
CA THR A 49 -10.77 -17.89 -12.09
C THR A 49 -9.70 -16.88 -12.47
N PRO A 50 -9.12 -16.97 -13.69
CA PRO A 50 -8.16 -15.97 -14.16
C PRO A 50 -8.70 -14.54 -14.11
N ASP A 51 -9.97 -14.34 -14.47
CA ASP A 51 -10.61 -13.02 -14.46
C ASP A 51 -10.79 -12.48 -13.04
N GLY A 52 -11.19 -13.33 -12.09
CA GLY A 52 -11.29 -12.95 -10.69
C GLY A 52 -9.94 -12.54 -10.10
N VAL A 53 -8.90 -13.35 -10.35
CA VAL A 53 -7.55 -13.06 -9.86
C VAL A 53 -7.01 -11.77 -10.47
N ARG A 54 -7.21 -11.54 -11.78
CA ARG A 54 -6.80 -10.28 -12.43
C ARG A 54 -7.50 -9.06 -11.83
N LYS A 55 -8.80 -9.19 -11.50
CA LYS A 55 -9.55 -8.11 -10.87
C LYS A 55 -8.99 -7.75 -9.49
N ASP A 56 -8.76 -8.74 -8.63
CA ASP A 56 -8.23 -8.47 -7.28
C ASP A 56 -6.79 -7.98 -7.33
N PHE A 57 -6.00 -8.45 -8.30
CA PHE A 57 -4.64 -7.96 -8.53
C PHE A 57 -4.64 -6.49 -8.96
N ALA A 58 -5.53 -6.08 -9.87
CA ALA A 58 -5.68 -4.67 -10.26
C ALA A 58 -6.05 -3.78 -9.05
N ALA A 59 -6.88 -4.26 -8.13
CA ALA A 59 -7.19 -3.52 -6.90
C ALA A 59 -5.97 -3.34 -5.98
N VAL A 60 -5.03 -4.30 -5.97
CA VAL A 60 -3.75 -4.16 -5.28
C VAL A 60 -2.87 -3.12 -5.98
N GLU A 61 -2.80 -3.11 -7.31
CA GLU A 61 -2.06 -2.12 -8.08
C GLU A 61 -2.58 -0.70 -7.83
N ASP A 62 -3.90 -0.51 -7.83
CA ASP A 62 -4.54 0.77 -7.51
C ASP A 62 -4.18 1.24 -6.09
N ALA A 63 -4.16 0.33 -5.10
CA ALA A 63 -3.77 0.65 -3.74
C ALA A 63 -2.28 1.03 -3.63
N CYS A 64 -1.41 0.35 -4.39
CA CYS A 64 0.01 0.70 -4.51
C CYS A 64 0.18 2.12 -5.06
N GLU A 65 -0.50 2.43 -6.18
CA GLU A 65 -0.42 3.74 -6.81
C GLU A 65 -0.94 4.85 -5.87
N ALA A 66 -2.10 4.63 -5.26
CA ALA A 66 -2.74 5.62 -4.40
C ALA A 66 -1.86 6.00 -3.19
N CYS A 67 -1.18 5.01 -2.58
CA CYS A 67 -0.23 5.26 -1.49
C CYS A 67 1.02 5.98 -2.00
N HIS A 68 1.65 5.46 -3.06
CA HIS A 68 2.90 6.03 -3.58
C HIS A 68 2.74 7.47 -4.06
N LYS A 69 1.63 7.80 -4.74
CA LYS A 69 1.34 9.17 -5.19
C LYS A 69 1.41 10.18 -4.05
N LYS A 70 0.92 9.79 -2.87
CA LYS A 70 0.85 10.67 -1.69
C LYS A 70 2.12 10.63 -0.84
N PHE A 71 2.76 9.47 -0.71
CA PHE A 71 3.72 9.21 0.38
C PHE A 71 5.12 8.76 -0.07
N ARG A 72 5.35 8.53 -1.37
CA ARG A 72 6.64 8.10 -1.91
C ARG A 72 7.24 9.15 -2.85
N ALA A 73 8.50 9.50 -2.63
CA ALA A 73 9.30 10.33 -3.52
C ALA A 73 9.68 9.53 -4.78
N LEU A 74 9.72 10.22 -5.92
CA LEU A 74 10.04 9.65 -7.24
C LEU A 74 11.47 9.08 -7.25
#